data_AF-A0A7T5RQH3-F1
#
_entry.id   AF-A0A7T5RQH3-F1
#
_cell.length_a   1.000
_cell.length_b   1.000
_cell.length_c   1.000
_cell.angle_alpha   90.00
_cell.angle_beta   90.00
_cell.angle_gamma   90.00
#
_symmetry.space_group_name_H-M   'P 1'
#
loop_
_entity.id
_entity.type
_entity.pdbx_description
1 polymer ?
#
loop_
_entity_poly.entity_id
_entity_poly.type
_entity_poly.pdbx_seq_one_letter_code
_entity_poly.pdbx_strand_id
1 'polypeptide(L)'
;MVNIPTQLTPGLGGIPAWLIPLALLVVALLLIFAGRTIVKVIAFLVVGLIGASIGEMLASGYLAGTGALGQLLGILGGFLIGGIIGVAIVAFGIGLAVGYGAYLLALDLFGSHTAALVVGFVFFIIGLALYGKILTLVTALAGGLLLFHVLLTFGFGPTLATLFAAATTIIGIAVEYGMTRRPKPAAPSAGGGASAPG
;
A
#
# COMPACT_ATOMS: atom_id res chain seq x y z
N MET A 1 -2.41 26.66 34.95
CA MET A 1 -1.35 27.29 34.16
C MET A 1 -0.45 26.18 33.63
N VAL A 2 -0.63 25.79 32.37
CA VAL A 2 0.18 24.73 31.76
C VAL A 2 1.51 25.35 31.37
N ASN A 3 2.53 25.05 32.17
CA ASN A 3 3.91 25.43 31.87
C ASN A 3 4.34 24.58 30.66
N ILE A 4 4.41 25.18 29.48
CA ILE A 4 4.96 24.52 28.29
C ILE A 4 6.47 24.69 28.39
N PRO A 5 7.26 23.66 28.71
CA PRO A 5 8.70 23.81 28.67
C PRO A 5 9.14 24.04 27.23
N THR A 6 9.59 25.26 26.98
CA THR A 6 10.48 25.65 25.88
C THR A 6 11.79 24.86 26.02
N GLN A 7 11.81 23.65 25.49
CA GLN A 7 13.04 22.94 25.15
C GLN A 7 13.09 22.85 23.62
N LEU A 8 13.42 24.00 23.01
CA LEU A 8 13.98 24.12 21.67
C LEU A 8 15.40 23.52 21.67
N THR A 9 15.55 22.26 22.09
CA THR A 9 16.80 21.54 21.87
C THR A 9 16.80 21.14 20.40
N PRO A 10 17.74 21.66 19.58
CA PRO A 10 17.85 21.20 18.20
C PRO A 10 18.31 19.74 18.25
N GLY A 11 17.40 18.82 17.97
CA GLY A 11 17.75 17.44 17.65
C GLY A 11 18.52 17.42 16.33
N LEU A 12 19.40 16.42 16.17
CA LEU A 12 20.28 16.13 15.03
C LEU A 12 20.03 17.05 13.81
N GLY A 13 20.83 18.11 13.68
CA GLY A 13 20.85 18.95 12.47
C GLY A 13 19.96 20.20 12.48
N GLY A 14 19.45 20.65 13.64
CA GLY A 14 18.71 21.93 13.73
C GLY A 14 17.21 21.81 13.43
N ILE A 15 16.69 20.59 13.36
CA ILE A 15 15.26 20.34 13.13
C ILE A 15 14.52 20.48 14.47
N PRO A 16 13.49 21.35 14.57
CA PRO A 16 12.64 21.44 15.75
C PRO A 16 12.04 20.08 16.14
N ALA A 17 12.13 19.69 17.42
CA ALA A 17 11.67 18.40 17.92
C ALA A 17 10.18 18.12 17.66
N TRP A 18 9.35 19.17 17.52
CA TRP A 18 7.93 19.06 17.22
C TRP A 18 7.63 18.70 15.75
N LEU A 19 8.59 18.82 14.83
CA LEU A 19 8.39 18.44 13.43
C LEU A 19 8.30 16.93 13.23
N ILE A 20 9.02 16.16 14.05
CA ILE A 20 9.02 14.69 13.98
C ILE A 20 7.61 14.11 14.23
N PRO A 21 6.92 14.40 15.34
CA PRO A 21 5.57 13.88 15.57
C PRO A 21 4.56 14.45 14.58
N LEU A 22 4.76 15.67 14.07
CA LEU A 22 3.92 16.23 13.01
C LEU A 22 4.07 15.45 11.68
N ALA A 23 5.30 15.12 11.28
CA ALA A 23 5.55 14.31 10.09
C ALA A 23 4.93 12.91 10.26
N LEU A 24 5.10 12.30 11.43
CA LEU A 24 4.47 11.02 11.76
C LEU A 24 2.95 11.07 11.76
N LEU A 25 2.34 12.17 12.20
CA LEU A 25 0.89 12.39 12.12
C LEU A 25 0.42 12.38 10.66
N VAL A 26 1.12 13.10 9.79
CA VAL A 26 0.80 13.15 8.35
C VAL A 26 0.94 11.75 7.75
N VAL A 27 2.02 11.04 8.07
CA VAL A 27 2.24 9.66 7.61
C VAL A 27 1.13 8.73 8.10
N ALA A 28 0.72 8.81 9.37
CA ALA A 28 -0.39 8.02 9.91
C ALA A 28 -1.70 8.26 9.14
N LEU A 29 -2.07 9.52 8.93
CA LEU A 29 -3.28 9.87 8.19
C LEU A 29 -3.21 9.39 6.73
N LEU A 30 -2.07 9.57 6.07
CA LEU A 30 -1.84 9.06 4.72
C LEU A 30 -1.97 7.53 4.65
N LEU A 31 -1.44 6.80 5.64
CA LEU A 31 -1.61 5.35 5.71
C LEU A 31 -3.08 4.93 5.92
N ILE A 32 -3.84 5.69 6.70
CA ILE A 32 -5.26 5.41 6.98
C ILE A 32 -6.15 5.62 5.76
N PHE A 33 -5.91 6.68 4.97
CA PHE A 33 -6.80 7.07 3.86
C PHE A 33 -6.29 6.74 2.46
N ALA A 34 -4.98 6.54 2.31
CA ALA A 34 -4.33 6.32 1.02
C ALA A 34 -3.37 5.12 1.05
N GLY A 35 -3.45 4.27 2.08
CA GLY A 35 -2.50 3.20 2.34
C GLY A 35 -2.34 2.26 1.14
N ARG A 36 -3.45 1.86 0.50
CA ARG A 36 -3.42 1.01 -0.70
C ARG A 36 -2.62 1.63 -1.85
N THR A 37 -2.80 2.93 -2.09
CA THR A 37 -2.10 3.64 -3.16
C THR A 37 -0.63 3.79 -2.84
N ILE A 38 -0.31 4.14 -1.59
CA ILE A 38 1.07 4.29 -1.11
C ILE A 38 1.84 2.98 -1.25
N VAL A 39 1.29 1.85 -0.81
CA VAL A 39 1.97 0.55 -0.91
C VAL A 39 2.23 0.17 -2.37
N LYS A 40 1.27 0.43 -3.28
CA LYS A 40 1.48 0.19 -4.71
C LYS A 40 2.59 1.07 -5.29
N VAL A 41 2.63 2.34 -4.92
CA VAL A 41 3.67 3.27 -5.37
C VAL A 41 5.03 2.87 -4.82
N ILE A 42 5.12 2.50 -3.54
CA ILE A 42 6.38 2.04 -2.94
C ILE A 42 6.85 0.76 -3.62
N ALA A 43 5.97 -0.23 -3.80
CA ALA A 43 6.33 -1.47 -4.48
C ALA A 43 6.76 -1.23 -5.93
N PHE A 44 6.06 -0.35 -6.63
CA PHE A 44 6.43 0.08 -7.99
C PHE A 44 7.82 0.74 -7.99
N LEU A 45 8.09 1.64 -7.06
CA LEU A 45 9.38 2.34 -6.99
C LEU A 45 10.53 1.39 -6.63
N VAL A 46 10.36 0.55 -5.60
CA VAL A 46 11.41 -0.36 -5.13
C VAL A 46 11.76 -1.40 -6.18
N VAL A 47 10.75 -2.10 -6.72
CA VAL A 47 10.99 -3.14 -7.74
C VAL A 47 11.31 -2.51 -9.09
N GLY A 48 10.75 -1.33 -9.40
CA GLY A 48 11.14 -0.54 -10.56
C GLY A 48 12.61 -0.15 -10.51
N LEU A 49 13.14 0.27 -9.35
CA LEU A 49 14.56 0.61 -9.24
C LEU A 49 15.48 -0.61 -9.52
N ILE A 50 15.07 -1.79 -9.04
CA ILE A 50 15.75 -3.06 -9.35
C ILE A 50 15.60 -3.41 -10.84
N GLY A 51 14.43 -3.18 -11.41
CA GLY A 51 14.19 -3.36 -12.84
C GLY A 51 15.05 -2.42 -13.69
N ALA A 52 15.26 -1.19 -13.26
CA ALA A 52 16.14 -0.22 -13.90
C ALA A 52 17.59 -0.72 -13.95
N SER A 53 18.12 -1.26 -12.84
CA SER A 53 19.49 -1.78 -12.82
C SER A 53 19.66 -3.01 -13.72
N ILE A 54 18.66 -3.89 -13.75
CA ILE A 54 18.62 -5.03 -14.69
C ILE A 54 18.54 -4.52 -16.15
N GLY A 55 17.71 -3.52 -16.40
CA GLY A 55 17.54 -2.89 -17.71
C GLY A 55 18.81 -2.22 -18.22
N GLU A 56 19.58 -1.58 -17.33
CA GLU A 56 20.91 -1.06 -17.64
C GLU A 56 21.89 -2.17 -18.03
N MET A 57 21.92 -3.26 -17.26
CA MET A 57 22.78 -4.42 -17.54
C MET A 57 22.43 -5.06 -18.89
N LEU A 58 21.15 -5.16 -19.22
CA LEU A 58 20.69 -5.65 -20.53
C LEU A 58 21.03 -4.67 -21.66
N ALA A 59 20.85 -3.37 -21.46
CA ALA A 59 21.13 -2.38 -22.50
C ALA A 59 22.62 -2.24 -22.79
N SER A 60 23.47 -2.31 -21.77
CA SER A 60 24.93 -2.33 -21.94
C SER A 60 25.41 -3.58 -22.68
N GLY A 61 24.74 -4.72 -22.52
CA GLY A 61 25.07 -5.96 -23.23
C GLY A 61 24.53 -6.02 -24.67
N TYR A 62 23.27 -5.67 -24.88
CA TYR A 62 22.55 -5.92 -26.14
C TYR A 62 22.32 -4.67 -27.00
N LEU A 63 22.35 -3.48 -26.42
CA LEU A 63 22.10 -2.20 -27.11
C LEU A 63 23.34 -1.30 -27.16
N ALA A 64 24.54 -1.83 -26.86
CA ALA A 64 25.79 -1.07 -26.84
C ALA A 64 26.04 -0.22 -28.10
N GLY A 65 25.60 -0.68 -29.27
CA GLY A 65 25.74 0.03 -30.55
C GLY A 65 24.83 1.25 -30.74
N THR A 66 23.84 1.46 -29.87
CA THR A 66 22.90 2.61 -29.95
C THR A 66 23.27 3.77 -29.02
N GLY A 67 24.41 3.66 -28.32
CA GLY A 67 24.95 4.69 -27.44
C GLY A 67 24.01 5.06 -26.28
N ALA A 68 24.04 6.33 -25.87
CA ALA A 68 23.32 6.82 -24.69
C ALA A 68 21.78 6.64 -24.77
N LEU A 69 21.21 6.67 -25.98
CA LEU A 69 19.77 6.49 -26.18
C LEU A 69 19.31 5.06 -25.87
N GLY A 70 20.09 4.04 -26.25
CA GLY A 70 19.77 2.65 -25.93
C GLY A 70 19.84 2.36 -24.44
N GLN A 71 20.84 2.91 -23.75
CA GLN A 71 20.98 2.77 -22.30
C GLN A 71 19.82 3.43 -21.55
N LEU A 72 19.41 4.64 -21.97
CA LEU A 72 18.26 5.32 -21.39
C LEU A 72 16.95 4.53 -21.59
N LEU A 73 16.72 4.00 -22.79
CA LEU A 73 15.55 3.17 -23.08
C LEU A 73 15.53 1.88 -22.26
N GLY A 74 16.70 1.24 -22.07
CA GLY A 74 16.83 0.06 -21.23
C GLY A 74 16.52 0.31 -19.77
N ILE A 75 17.05 1.40 -19.20
CA ILE A 75 16.80 1.81 -17.81
C ILE A 75 15.31 2.11 -17.62
N LEU A 76 14.71 2.94 -18.49
CA LEU A 76 13.30 3.31 -18.41
C LEU A 76 12.37 2.12 -18.63
N GLY A 77 12.68 1.28 -19.61
CA GLY A 77 11.93 0.05 -19.88
C GLY A 77 12.01 -0.92 -18.71
N GLY A 78 13.21 -1.15 -18.19
CA GLY A 78 13.44 -1.97 -17.00
C GLY A 78 12.71 -1.43 -15.77
N PHE A 79 12.74 -0.11 -15.54
CA PHE A 79 12.01 0.52 -14.44
C PHE A 79 10.50 0.34 -14.57
N LEU A 80 9.94 0.59 -15.75
CA LEU A 80 8.49 0.51 -15.97
C LEU A 80 8.00 -0.94 -15.85
N ILE A 81 8.69 -1.88 -16.50
CA ILE A 81 8.34 -3.31 -16.46
C ILE A 81 8.54 -3.85 -15.03
N GLY A 82 9.68 -3.56 -14.42
CA GLY A 82 9.98 -3.95 -13.04
C GLY A 82 8.97 -3.38 -12.05
N GLY A 83 8.56 -2.12 -12.21
CA GLY A 83 7.55 -1.50 -11.35
C GLY A 83 6.18 -2.16 -11.48
N ILE A 84 5.72 -2.47 -12.70
CA ILE A 84 4.45 -3.19 -12.92
C ILE A 84 4.50 -4.58 -12.28
N ILE A 85 5.61 -5.30 -12.48
CA ILE A 85 5.84 -6.60 -11.85
C ILE A 85 5.81 -6.47 -10.33
N GLY A 86 6.44 -5.43 -9.77
CA GLY A 86 6.44 -5.17 -8.33
C GLY A 86 5.04 -5.02 -7.74
N VAL A 87 4.16 -4.29 -8.41
CA VAL A 87 2.76 -4.16 -7.98
C VAL A 87 2.03 -5.51 -8.01
N ALA A 88 2.32 -6.36 -9.00
CA ALA A 88 1.75 -7.70 -9.08
C ALA A 88 2.30 -8.64 -7.98
N ILE A 89 3.60 -8.55 -7.68
CA ILE A 89 4.26 -9.31 -6.61
C ILE A 89 3.61 -9.02 -5.26
N VAL A 90 3.21 -7.77 -4.97
CA VAL A 90 2.52 -7.45 -3.70
C VAL A 90 1.23 -8.26 -3.54
N ALA A 91 0.40 -8.32 -4.60
CA ALA A 91 -0.84 -9.09 -4.55
C ALA A 91 -0.56 -10.58 -4.34
N PHE A 92 0.43 -11.11 -5.06
CA PHE A 92 0.86 -12.50 -4.91
C PHE A 92 1.43 -12.80 -3.52
N GLY A 93 2.23 -11.89 -2.96
CA GLY A 93 2.85 -12.02 -1.64
C GLY A 93 1.82 -12.05 -0.52
N ILE A 94 0.77 -11.22 -0.60
CA ILE A 94 -0.35 -11.27 0.36
C ILE A 94 -1.08 -12.61 0.24
N GLY A 95 -1.40 -13.06 -0.99
CA GLY A 95 -2.02 -14.36 -1.22
C GLY A 95 -1.19 -15.49 -0.62
N LEU A 96 0.13 -15.47 -0.83
CA LEU A 96 1.07 -16.47 -0.32
C LEU A 96 1.12 -16.45 1.21
N ALA A 97 1.20 -15.28 1.84
CA ALA A 97 1.20 -15.15 3.29
C ALA A 97 -0.09 -15.73 3.92
N VAL A 98 -1.25 -15.43 3.33
CA VAL A 98 -2.55 -15.96 3.78
C VAL A 98 -2.64 -17.46 3.58
N GLY A 99 -2.27 -17.97 2.40
CA GLY A 99 -2.30 -19.39 2.09
C GLY A 99 -1.34 -20.20 2.96
N TYR A 100 -0.13 -19.69 3.19
CA TYR A 100 0.86 -20.32 4.06
C TYR A 100 0.43 -20.31 5.53
N GLY A 101 -0.16 -19.21 6.01
CA GLY A 101 -0.73 -19.15 7.36
C GLY A 101 -1.85 -20.18 7.56
N ALA A 102 -2.74 -20.32 6.57
CA ALA A 102 -3.79 -21.33 6.59
C ALA A 102 -3.24 -22.76 6.50
N TYR A 103 -2.18 -22.98 5.73
CA TYR A 103 -1.46 -24.26 5.67
C TYR A 103 -0.93 -24.65 7.05
N LEU A 104 -0.22 -23.74 7.75
CA LEU A 104 0.32 -24.02 9.08
C LEU A 104 -0.78 -24.31 10.10
N LEU A 105 -1.87 -23.53 10.08
CA LEU A 105 -3.01 -23.75 10.96
C LEU A 105 -3.70 -25.10 10.69
N ALA A 106 -3.88 -25.46 9.42
CA ALA A 106 -4.47 -26.73 9.03
C ALA A 106 -3.55 -27.92 9.37
N LEU A 107 -2.23 -27.73 9.28
CA LEU A 107 -1.26 -28.73 9.70
C LEU A 107 -1.36 -29.02 11.19
N ASP A 108 -1.51 -27.99 12.02
CA ASP A 108 -1.67 -28.10 13.47
C ASP A 108 -3.02 -28.77 13.85
N LEU A 109 -4.08 -28.46 13.11
CA LEU A 109 -5.43 -28.99 13.38
C LEU A 109 -5.65 -30.43 12.89
N PHE A 110 -5.15 -30.77 11.70
CA PHE A 110 -5.45 -32.04 11.03
C PHE A 110 -4.28 -33.04 11.05
N GLY A 111 -3.05 -32.60 11.33
CA GLY A 111 -1.85 -33.43 11.31
C GLY A 111 -1.45 -33.99 9.92
N SER A 112 -2.27 -33.78 8.89
CA SER A 112 -2.05 -34.29 7.53
C SER A 112 -1.53 -33.20 6.60
N HIS A 113 -0.37 -33.44 5.99
CA HIS A 113 0.26 -32.50 5.06
C HIS A 113 -0.57 -32.30 3.80
N THR A 114 -1.23 -33.35 3.30
CA THR A 114 -2.07 -33.28 2.09
C THR A 114 -3.31 -32.42 2.33
N ALA A 115 -3.99 -32.61 3.47
CA ALA A 115 -5.15 -31.81 3.83
C ALA A 115 -4.76 -30.33 4.04
N ALA A 116 -3.65 -30.08 4.73
CA ALA A 116 -3.12 -28.74 4.95
C ALA A 116 -2.79 -28.02 3.64
N LEU A 117 -2.20 -28.73 2.66
CA LEU A 117 -1.84 -28.16 1.36
C LEU A 117 -3.08 -27.72 0.58
N VAL A 118 -4.14 -28.54 0.55
CA VAL A 118 -5.42 -28.18 -0.09
C VAL A 118 -6.03 -26.95 0.57
N VAL A 119 -6.09 -26.91 1.90
CA VAL A 119 -6.62 -25.75 2.65
C VAL A 119 -5.78 -24.49 2.36
N GLY A 120 -4.46 -24.60 2.42
CA GLY A 120 -3.55 -23.50 2.13
C GLY A 120 -3.73 -22.96 0.70
N PHE A 121 -3.91 -23.84 -0.29
CA PHE A 121 -4.15 -23.43 -1.67
C PHE A 121 -5.50 -22.71 -1.85
N VAL A 122 -6.58 -23.18 -1.20
CA VAL A 122 -7.88 -22.49 -1.23
C VAL A 122 -7.75 -21.10 -0.61
N PHE A 123 -7.09 -20.98 0.54
CA PHE A 123 -6.86 -19.70 1.20
C PHE A 123 -5.91 -18.79 0.42
N PHE A 124 -4.96 -19.34 -0.34
CA PHE A 124 -4.14 -18.57 -1.27
C PHE A 124 -5.00 -17.87 -2.34
N ILE A 125 -5.93 -18.59 -2.97
CA ILE A 125 -6.85 -18.03 -3.97
C ILE A 125 -7.75 -16.97 -3.32
N ILE A 126 -8.31 -17.26 -2.15
CA ILE A 126 -9.13 -16.29 -1.39
C ILE A 126 -8.30 -15.04 -1.05
N GLY A 127 -7.07 -15.23 -0.57
CA GLY A 127 -6.15 -14.14 -0.24
C GLY A 127 -5.83 -13.26 -1.46
N LEU A 128 -5.63 -13.88 -2.63
CA LEU A 128 -5.40 -13.18 -3.88
C LEU A 128 -6.65 -12.41 -4.34
N ALA A 129 -7.85 -12.98 -4.18
CA ALA A 129 -9.11 -12.30 -4.48
C ALA A 129 -9.42 -11.15 -3.51
N LEU A 130 -9.03 -11.28 -2.24
CA LEU A 130 -9.25 -10.28 -1.19
C LEU A 130 -8.07 -9.33 -0.97
N TYR A 131 -6.99 -9.43 -1.76
CA TYR A 131 -5.74 -8.69 -1.51
C TYR A 131 -6.00 -7.18 -1.32
N GLY A 132 -6.90 -6.59 -2.11
CA GLY A 132 -7.23 -5.17 -2.02
C GLY A 132 -7.88 -4.79 -0.68
N LYS A 133 -8.73 -5.67 -0.13
CA LYS A 133 -9.38 -5.46 1.17
C LYS A 133 -8.39 -5.69 2.33
N ILE A 134 -7.58 -6.74 2.23
CA ILE A 134 -6.57 -7.07 3.23
C ILE A 134 -5.56 -5.93 3.32
N LEU A 135 -5.09 -5.41 2.17
CA LEU A 135 -4.11 -4.33 2.15
C LEU A 135 -4.68 -3.05 2.78
N THR A 136 -5.90 -2.64 2.40
CA THR A 136 -6.60 -1.51 3.04
C THR A 136 -6.72 -1.69 4.56
N LEU A 137 -7.13 -2.89 5.00
CA LEU A 137 -7.30 -3.18 6.42
C LEU A 137 -5.97 -3.07 7.17
N VAL A 138 -4.91 -3.71 6.66
CA VAL A 138 -3.59 -3.71 7.28
C VAL A 138 -2.98 -2.32 7.31
N THR A 139 -3.09 -1.54 6.23
CA THR A 139 -2.56 -0.17 6.21
C THR A 139 -3.33 0.77 7.12
N ALA A 140 -4.66 0.63 7.22
CA ALA A 140 -5.47 1.42 8.13
C ALA A 140 -5.20 1.07 9.60
N LEU A 141 -4.98 -0.21 9.91
CA LEU A 141 -4.57 -0.67 11.24
C LEU A 141 -3.17 -0.15 11.60
N ALA A 142 -2.20 -0.27 10.69
CA ALA A 142 -0.85 0.24 10.90
C ALA A 142 -0.84 1.76 11.10
N GLY A 143 -1.57 2.51 10.26
CA GLY A 143 -1.73 3.95 10.41
C GLY A 143 -2.44 4.35 11.70
N GLY A 144 -3.45 3.58 12.13
CA GLY A 144 -4.13 3.76 13.41
C GLY A 144 -3.21 3.56 14.62
N LEU A 145 -2.38 2.52 14.58
CA LEU A 145 -1.41 2.23 15.65
C LEU A 145 -0.32 3.31 15.71
N LEU A 146 0.12 3.80 14.55
CA LEU A 146 1.03 4.95 14.44
C LEU A 146 0.38 6.22 15.03
N LEU A 147 -0.87 6.50 14.66
CA LEU A 147 -1.65 7.63 15.18
C LEU A 147 -1.78 7.57 16.71
N PHE A 148 -2.05 6.39 17.28
CA PHE A 148 -2.07 6.18 18.72
C PHE A 148 -0.75 6.60 19.38
N HIS A 149 0.39 6.16 18.84
CA HIS A 149 1.71 6.52 19.35
C HIS A 149 2.01 8.03 19.26
N VAL A 150 1.59 8.65 18.15
CA VAL A 150 1.73 10.10 17.95
C VAL A 150 0.90 10.88 18.96
N LEU A 151 -0.35 10.47 19.19
CA LEU A 151 -1.23 11.10 20.19
C LEU A 151 -0.65 10.99 21.61
N LEU A 152 -0.08 9.84 21.97
CA LEU A 152 0.61 9.69 23.26
C LEU A 152 1.80 10.66 23.38
N THR A 153 2.54 10.86 22.28
CA THR A 153 3.69 11.79 22.26
C THR A 153 3.26 13.25 22.41
N PHE A 154 2.07 13.60 21.92
CA PHE A 154 1.45 14.92 22.16
C PHE A 154 0.84 15.08 23.56
N GLY A 155 0.91 14.05 24.42
CA GLY A 155 0.41 14.11 25.79
C GLY A 155 -1.08 13.80 25.94
N PHE A 156 -1.73 13.23 24.92
CA PHE A 156 -3.08 12.70 25.09
C PHE A 156 -3.04 11.47 26.02
N GLY A 157 -4.01 11.39 26.94
CA GLY A 157 -4.17 10.20 27.78
C GLY A 157 -4.45 8.94 26.94
N PRO A 158 -4.05 7.74 27.41
CA PRO A 158 -4.15 6.51 26.63
C PRO A 158 -5.59 6.19 26.19
N THR A 159 -6.58 6.44 27.05
CA THR A 159 -8.00 6.25 26.72
C THR A 159 -8.46 7.13 25.56
N LEU A 160 -8.09 8.43 25.58
CA LEU A 160 -8.43 9.34 24.49
C LEU A 160 -7.68 8.97 23.20
N ALA A 161 -6.40 8.64 23.31
CA ALA A 161 -5.59 8.22 22.17
C ALA A 161 -6.17 6.97 21.48
N THR A 162 -6.59 5.97 22.26
CA THR A 162 -7.22 4.76 21.72
C THR A 162 -8.55 5.07 21.04
N LEU A 163 -9.40 5.90 21.64
CA LEU A 163 -10.69 6.28 21.05
C LEU A 163 -10.50 7.03 19.73
N PHE A 164 -9.60 8.01 19.69
CA PHE A 164 -9.30 8.76 18.47
C PHE A 164 -8.67 7.87 17.39
N ALA A 165 -7.70 7.03 17.75
CA ALA A 165 -7.08 6.09 16.81
C ALA A 165 -8.10 5.11 16.23
N ALA A 166 -8.90 4.46 17.10
CA ALA A 166 -9.93 3.52 16.67
C ALA A 166 -10.99 4.19 15.78
N ALA A 167 -11.50 5.35 16.19
CA ALA A 167 -12.48 6.10 15.41
C ALA A 167 -11.91 6.48 14.03
N THR A 168 -10.68 7.00 13.98
CA THR A 168 -10.04 7.43 12.73
C THR A 168 -9.77 6.24 11.81
N THR A 169 -9.34 5.09 12.34
CA THR A 169 -9.16 3.86 11.57
C THR A 169 -10.47 3.35 11.00
N ILE A 170 -11.55 3.32 11.78
CA ILE A 170 -12.88 2.89 11.31
C ILE A 170 -13.37 3.83 10.20
N ILE A 171 -13.25 5.14 10.39
CA ILE A 171 -13.62 6.14 9.38
C ILE A 171 -12.78 5.96 8.11
N GLY A 172 -11.46 5.76 8.25
CA GLY A 172 -10.56 5.52 7.12
C GLY A 172 -10.97 4.30 6.29
N ILE A 173 -11.24 3.18 6.95
CA ILE A 173 -11.73 1.95 6.29
C ILE A 173 -13.07 2.22 5.58
N ALA A 174 -14.01 2.91 6.23
CA ALA A 174 -15.31 3.22 5.64
C ALA A 174 -15.19 4.13 4.40
N VAL A 175 -14.32 5.13 4.46
CA VAL A 175 -14.04 6.06 3.37
C VAL A 175 -13.40 5.35 2.18
N GLU A 176 -12.36 4.53 2.40
CA GLU A 176 -11.74 3.74 1.33
C GLU A 176 -12.74 2.76 0.69
N TYR A 177 -13.59 2.13 1.51
CA TYR A 177 -14.62 1.22 1.02
C TYR A 177 -15.69 1.95 0.18
N GLY A 178 -16.09 3.15 0.59
CA GLY A 178 -17.05 3.97 -0.16
C GLY A 178 -16.53 4.43 -1.52
N MET A 179 -15.25 4.80 -1.63
CA MET A 179 -14.66 5.26 -2.90
C MET A 179 -14.58 4.16 -3.96
N THR A 180 -14.44 2.89 -3.56
CA THR A 180 -14.38 1.77 -4.51
C THR A 180 -15.74 1.37 -5.09
N ARG A 181 -16.85 1.88 -4.54
CA ARG A 181 -18.22 1.56 -4.98
C ARG A 181 -18.87 2.60 -5.89
N ARG A 182 -18.16 3.65 -6.32
CA ARG A 182 -18.78 4.66 -7.20
C ARG A 182 -19.23 3.99 -8.52
N PRO A 183 -20.55 4.01 -8.82
CA PRO A 183 -21.05 3.39 -10.04
C PRO A 183 -20.44 4.09 -11.25
N LYS A 184 -19.97 3.30 -12.22
CA LYS A 184 -19.50 3.80 -13.52
C LYS A 184 -20.64 4.63 -14.11
N PRO A 185 -20.40 5.90 -14.53
CA PRO A 185 -21.44 6.70 -15.16
C PRO A 185 -22.05 5.90 -16.30
N ALA A 186 -23.38 5.75 -16.31
CA ALA A 186 -24.08 5.08 -17.37
C ALA A 186 -23.65 5.73 -18.69
N ALA A 187 -23.23 4.91 -19.66
CA ALA A 187 -22.83 5.40 -20.96
C ALA A 187 -23.96 6.27 -21.54
N PRO A 188 -23.67 7.43 -22.16
CA PRO A 188 -24.70 8.24 -22.78
C PRO A 188 -25.46 7.36 -23.77
N SER A 189 -26.77 7.23 -23.55
CA SER A 189 -27.65 6.47 -24.43
C SER A 189 -27.54 7.08 -25.83
N ALA A 190 -26.96 6.32 -26.76
CA ALA A 190 -26.98 6.63 -28.18
C ALA A 190 -28.44 6.51 -28.67
N GLY A 191 -29.23 7.55 -28.44
CA GLY A 191 -30.65 7.58 -28.76
C GLY A 191 -31.08 9.00 -29.06
N GLY A 192 -31.01 9.38 -30.34
CA GLY A 192 -31.44 10.70 -30.80
C GLY A 192 -31.01 11.07 -32.22
N GLY A 193 -30.73 10.09 -33.07
CA GLY A 193 -30.48 10.28 -34.50
C GLY A 193 -31.57 9.59 -35.32
N ALA A 194 -32.84 9.91 -35.04
CA ALA A 194 -33.92 9.52 -35.94
C ALA A 194 -33.87 10.48 -37.14
N SER A 195 -33.33 9.97 -38.25
CA SER A 195 -33.50 10.52 -39.58
C SER A 195 -34.99 10.68 -39.88
N ALA A 196 -35.41 11.91 -40.21
CA ALA A 196 -36.70 12.14 -40.84
C ALA A 196 -36.57 11.82 -42.34
N PRO A 197 -37.40 10.92 -42.91
CA PRO A 197 -37.61 10.84 -44.34
C PRO A 197 -38.89 11.59 -44.72
N GLY A 198 -38.80 12.45 -45.74
CA GLY A 198 -39.96 13.07 -46.40
C GLY A 198 -39.95 14.58 -46.37
#